data_AF-A0A8W8MC72-F1
#
_entry.id   AF-A0A8W8MC72-F1
#
_cell.length_a   1.000
_cell.length_b   1.000
_cell.length_c   1.000
_cell.angle_alpha   90.00
_cell.angle_beta   90.00
_cell.angle_gamma   90.00
#
_symmetry.space_group_name_H-M   'P 1'
#
loop_
_entity.id
_entity.type
_entity.pdbx_description
1 polymer ?
#
loop_
_entity_poly.entity_id
_entity_poly.type
_entity_poly.pdbx_seq_one_letter_code
_entity_poly.pdbx_strand_id
1 'polypeptide(L)'
;MGGVDGADMMLHFYNDNRKSTKVWKKLAINIIHRMCSNAHILYRKNTSDAPVKSRLRFIQEVIEALSSEYLVGRDQPVRGVRQTRRDVAIQLIQGRKEKDCVACSDRATGQRRRSRTQCMRCLKGLHFACLKKHLCVEE
;
A
#
# COMPACT_ATOMS: atom_id res chain seq x y z
N MET A 1 -38.52 2.40 -26.49
CA MET A 1 -38.23 0.99 -26.17
C MET A 1 -36.81 0.73 -25.65
N GLY A 2 -35.78 1.51 -26.01
CA GLY A 2 -34.39 1.24 -25.60
C GLY A 2 -33.98 1.56 -24.14
N GLY A 3 -34.92 1.77 -23.22
CA GLY A 3 -34.58 2.07 -21.82
C GLY A 3 -33.96 0.87 -21.09
N VAL A 4 -34.52 -0.33 -21.35
CA VAL A 4 -34.00 -1.58 -20.81
C VAL A 4 -32.68 -1.95 -21.49
N ASP A 5 -32.62 -1.86 -22.83
CA ASP A 5 -31.42 -2.15 -23.61
C ASP A 5 -30.25 -1.23 -23.25
N GLY A 6 -30.52 0.07 -23.04
CA GLY A 6 -29.52 1.03 -22.60
C GLY A 6 -29.01 0.73 -21.19
N ALA A 7 -29.88 0.30 -20.28
CA ALA A 7 -29.48 -0.13 -18.94
C ALA A 7 -28.62 -1.41 -19.00
N ASP A 8 -28.99 -2.37 -19.85
CA ASP A 8 -28.26 -3.64 -20.01
C ASP A 8 -26.89 -3.46 -20.66
N MET A 9 -26.80 -2.63 -21.71
CA MET A 9 -25.53 -2.21 -22.32
C MET A 9 -24.60 -1.60 -21.27
N MET A 10 -25.16 -0.75 -20.40
CA MET A 10 -24.41 -0.09 -19.34
C MET A 10 -23.96 -1.06 -18.25
N LEU A 11 -24.73 -2.11 -17.95
CA LEU A 11 -24.28 -3.18 -17.06
C LEU A 11 -23.14 -3.96 -17.70
N HIS A 12 -23.28 -4.33 -18.97
CA HIS A 12 -22.28 -5.08 -19.73
C HIS A 12 -20.91 -4.38 -19.77
N PHE A 13 -20.85 -3.06 -19.93
CA PHE A 13 -19.58 -2.32 -20.01
C PHE A 13 -18.77 -2.38 -18.70
N TYR A 14 -19.44 -2.45 -17.54
CA TYR A 14 -18.78 -2.44 -16.23
C TYR A 14 -18.70 -3.83 -15.60
N ASN A 15 -19.33 -4.83 -16.20
CA ASN A 15 -19.41 -6.18 -15.64
C ASN A 15 -18.04 -6.85 -15.66
N ASP A 16 -17.53 -7.21 -14.48
CA ASP A 16 -16.31 -8.02 -14.36
C ASP A 16 -16.70 -9.49 -14.61
N ASN A 17 -16.64 -9.90 -15.88
CA ASN A 17 -16.95 -11.26 -16.35
C ASN A 17 -15.90 -12.28 -15.88
N ARG A 18 -15.81 -12.50 -14.57
CA ARG A 18 -14.96 -13.54 -13.99
C ARG A 18 -15.56 -14.91 -14.29
N LYS A 19 -14.73 -15.81 -14.82
CA LYS A 19 -15.11 -17.22 -15.02
C LYS A 19 -15.47 -17.82 -13.66
N SER A 20 -16.72 -18.27 -13.52
CA SER A 20 -17.18 -18.98 -12.34
C SER A 20 -18.19 -20.05 -12.72
N THR A 21 -18.03 -21.23 -12.14
CA THR A 21 -19.00 -22.33 -12.19
C THR A 21 -20.20 -22.09 -11.27
N LYS A 22 -20.07 -21.19 -10.29
CA LYS A 22 -21.10 -20.88 -9.30
C LYS A 22 -22.01 -19.76 -9.81
N VAL A 23 -23.21 -20.11 -10.27
CA VAL A 23 -24.20 -19.16 -10.83
C VAL A 23 -24.56 -18.05 -9.84
N TRP A 24 -24.72 -18.37 -8.56
CA TRP A 24 -25.06 -17.38 -7.53
C TRP A 24 -24.04 -16.24 -7.42
N LYS A 25 -22.75 -16.49 -7.72
CA LYS A 25 -21.73 -15.43 -7.74
C LYS A 25 -22.00 -14.43 -8.87
N LYS A 26 -22.35 -14.94 -10.05
CA LYS A 26 -22.73 -14.10 -11.20
C LYS A 26 -23.98 -13.29 -10.89
N LEU A 27 -24.96 -13.89 -10.21
CA LEU A 27 -26.17 -13.20 -9.79
C LEU A 27 -25.86 -12.08 -8.79
N ALA A 28 -25.08 -12.37 -7.74
CA ALA A 28 -24.71 -11.39 -6.72
C ALA A 28 -23.97 -10.19 -7.32
N ILE A 29 -23.00 -10.42 -8.20
CA ILE A 29 -22.25 -9.36 -8.89
C ILE A 29 -23.19 -8.52 -9.76
N ASN A 30 -24.09 -9.15 -10.51
CA ASN A 30 -25.10 -8.44 -11.32
C ASN A 30 -26.01 -7.53 -10.48
N ILE A 31 -26.44 -8.00 -9.31
CA ILE A 31 -27.25 -7.20 -8.38
C ILE A 31 -26.46 -5.98 -7.92
N ILE A 32 -25.19 -6.16 -7.53
CA ILE A 32 -24.31 -5.04 -7.12
C ILE A 32 -24.15 -4.01 -8.25
N HIS A 33 -23.93 -4.45 -9.48
CA HIS A 33 -23.84 -3.52 -10.63
C HIS A 33 -25.13 -2.70 -10.82
N ARG A 34 -26.31 -3.33 -10.68
CA ARG A 34 -27.61 -2.64 -10.73
C ARG A 34 -27.77 -1.64 -9.59
N MET A 35 -27.38 -2.02 -8.37
CA MET A 35 -27.38 -1.13 -7.20
C MET A 35 -26.51 0.11 -7.45
N CYS A 36 -25.27 -0.07 -7.90
CA CYS A 36 -24.37 1.05 -8.22
C CYS A 36 -24.92 1.94 -9.34
N SER A 37 -25.55 1.36 -10.36
CA SER A 37 -26.18 2.11 -11.45
C SER A 37 -27.35 2.97 -10.95
N ASN A 38 -28.23 2.39 -10.12
CA ASN A 38 -29.36 3.11 -9.53
C ASN A 38 -28.90 4.20 -8.55
N ALA A 39 -27.88 3.91 -7.73
CA ALA A 39 -27.28 4.89 -6.82
C ALA A 39 -26.68 6.07 -7.60
N HIS A 40 -26.02 5.81 -8.74
CA HIS A 40 -25.50 6.87 -9.59
C HIS A 40 -26.63 7.73 -10.19
N ILE A 41 -27.75 7.14 -10.61
CA ILE A 41 -28.92 7.90 -11.10
C ILE A 41 -29.45 8.83 -10.00
N LEU A 42 -29.55 8.35 -8.76
CA LEU A 42 -29.97 9.18 -7.62
C LEU A 42 -28.97 10.30 -7.34
N TYR A 43 -27.67 9.98 -7.33
CA TYR A 43 -26.60 10.97 -7.19
C TYR A 43 -26.71 12.07 -8.24
N ARG A 44 -26.89 11.71 -9.52
CA ARG A 44 -27.04 12.68 -10.61
C ARG A 44 -28.25 13.60 -10.43
N LYS A 45 -29.36 13.07 -9.92
CA LYS A 45 -30.58 13.86 -9.69
C LYS A 45 -30.47 14.81 -8.50
N ASN A 46 -29.65 14.46 -7.51
CA ASN A 46 -29.49 15.21 -6.27
C ASN A 46 -28.23 16.11 -6.26
N THR A 47 -27.46 16.14 -7.34
CA THR A 47 -26.26 16.99 -7.45
C THR A 47 -26.56 18.19 -8.34
N SER A 48 -26.79 19.35 -7.71
CA SER A 48 -27.09 20.63 -8.37
C SER A 48 -25.88 21.55 -8.48
N ASP A 49 -24.99 21.51 -7.48
CA ASP A 49 -24.02 22.59 -7.22
C ASP A 49 -22.60 22.31 -7.75
N ALA A 50 -22.37 21.12 -8.33
CA ALA A 50 -21.06 20.69 -8.80
C ALA A 50 -21.17 19.94 -10.14
N PRO A 51 -20.08 19.90 -10.94
CA PRO A 51 -20.06 19.06 -12.12
C PRO A 51 -20.30 17.60 -11.72
N VAL A 52 -21.33 17.02 -12.34
CA VAL A 52 -21.72 15.63 -12.08
C VAL A 52 -20.56 14.71 -12.44
N LYS A 53 -20.10 13.93 -11.46
CA LYS A 53 -19.02 12.95 -11.68
C LYS A 53 -19.42 11.92 -12.73
N SER A 54 -18.43 11.45 -13.50
CA SER A 54 -18.64 10.30 -14.38
C SER A 54 -19.01 9.05 -13.56
N ARG A 55 -19.76 8.11 -14.15
CA ARG A 55 -20.16 6.88 -13.45
C ARG A 55 -18.97 6.08 -12.93
N LEU A 56 -17.89 5.98 -13.71
CA LEU A 56 -16.66 5.31 -13.29
C LEU A 56 -16.08 5.98 -12.03
N ARG A 57 -15.97 7.31 -12.03
CA ARG A 57 -15.43 8.04 -10.88
C ARG A 57 -16.31 7.88 -9.64
N PHE A 58 -17.63 7.93 -9.82
CA PHE A 58 -18.59 7.65 -8.76
C PHE A 58 -18.39 6.25 -8.16
N ILE A 59 -18.26 5.21 -8.99
CA ILE A 59 -18.04 3.84 -8.52
C ILE A 59 -16.69 3.71 -7.78
N GLN A 60 -15.63 4.34 -8.29
CA GLN A 60 -14.32 4.34 -7.62
C GLN A 60 -14.41 4.93 -6.20
N GLU A 61 -15.08 6.07 -6.04
CA GLU A 61 -15.24 6.70 -4.72
C GLU A 61 -16.10 5.85 -3.77
N VAL A 62 -17.13 5.15 -4.29
CA VAL A 62 -17.90 4.19 -3.49
C VAL A 62 -17.01 3.05 -3.01
N ILE A 63 -16.14 2.51 -3.86
CA ILE A 63 -15.19 1.46 -3.50
C ILE A 63 -14.19 1.98 -2.46
N GLU A 64 -13.63 3.17 -2.65
CA GLU A 64 -12.69 3.80 -1.72
C GLU A 64 -13.35 4.03 -0.36
N ALA A 65 -14.56 4.58 -0.32
CA ALA A 65 -15.30 4.80 0.92
C ALA A 65 -15.57 3.48 1.67
N LEU A 66 -16.06 2.45 0.97
CA LEU A 66 -16.36 1.14 1.58
C LEU A 66 -15.11 0.37 2.02
N SER A 67 -13.98 0.56 1.34
CA SER A 67 -12.73 -0.14 1.65
C SER A 67 -11.87 0.57 2.69
N SER A 68 -12.05 1.88 2.88
CA SER A 68 -11.23 2.72 3.76
C SER A 68 -11.11 2.16 5.18
N GLU A 69 -12.24 1.86 5.83
CA GLU A 69 -12.27 1.32 7.20
C GLU A 69 -11.55 -0.03 7.32
N TYR A 70 -11.78 -0.92 6.35
CA TYR A 70 -11.17 -2.24 6.33
C TYR A 70 -9.66 -2.18 6.11
N LEU A 71 -9.19 -1.32 5.19
CA LEU A 71 -7.76 -1.17 4.90
C LEU A 71 -7.00 -0.59 6.09
N VAL A 72 -7.58 0.39 6.79
CA VAL A 72 -6.99 0.96 8.02
C VAL A 72 -6.85 -0.10 9.12
N GLY A 73 -7.84 -0.98 9.28
CA GLY A 73 -7.78 -2.09 10.25
C GLY A 73 -6.82 -3.21 9.83
N ARG A 74 -6.64 -3.43 8.53
CA ARG A 74 -5.76 -4.48 8.00
C ARG A 74 -4.28 -4.12 8.08
N ASP A 75 -3.95 -2.83 7.93
CA ASP A 75 -2.58 -2.34 8.04
C ASP A 75 -2.13 -2.15 9.50
N GLN A 76 -2.99 -2.44 10.48
CA GLN A 76 -2.53 -2.57 11.86
C GLN A 76 -1.61 -3.79 11.98
N PRO A 77 -0.34 -3.61 12.39
CA PRO A 77 0.54 -4.73 12.62
C PRO A 77 -0.10 -5.63 13.66
N VAL A 78 -0.27 -6.91 13.31
CA VAL A 78 -0.74 -7.96 14.20
C VAL A 78 -0.01 -7.83 15.53
N ARG A 79 -0.74 -7.48 16.59
CA ARG A 79 -0.26 -7.49 17.98
C ARG A 79 0.09 -8.95 18.32
N GLY A 80 1.32 -9.35 18.04
CA GLY A 80 1.75 -10.74 18.24
C GLY A 80 3.23 -11.02 18.08
N VAL A 81 4.01 -10.16 17.41
CA VAL A 81 5.47 -10.32 17.38
C VAL A 81 6.09 -9.50 18.51
N ARG A 82 6.43 -10.18 19.60
CA ARG A 82 7.37 -9.66 20.61
C ARG A 82 8.65 -9.26 19.88
N GLN A 83 8.83 -7.96 19.66
CA GLN A 83 10.08 -7.39 19.15
C GLN A 83 11.17 -7.58 20.21
N THR A 84 11.95 -8.66 20.11
CA THR A 84 13.20 -8.82 20.87
C THR A 84 14.43 -8.95 19.99
N ARG A 85 14.35 -8.51 18.73
CA ARG A 85 15.52 -8.05 17.99
C ARG A 85 15.18 -6.73 17.33
N ARG A 86 15.85 -5.67 17.78
CA ARG A 86 15.85 -4.37 17.10
C ARG A 86 16.46 -4.64 15.73
N ASP A 87 15.63 -4.85 14.72
CA ASP A 87 16.09 -4.91 13.33
C ASP A 87 16.72 -3.55 13.01
N VAL A 88 18.05 -3.53 13.08
CA VAL A 88 18.86 -2.39 12.66
C VAL A 88 18.91 -2.49 11.14
N ALA A 89 18.10 -1.67 10.49
CA ALA A 89 18.11 -1.59 9.05
C ALA A 89 19.32 -0.73 8.59
N ILE A 90 20.03 -1.21 7.56
CA ILE A 90 21.21 -0.57 6.99
C ILE A 90 20.79 0.13 5.70
N GLN A 91 21.25 1.37 5.49
CA GLN A 91 21.06 2.12 4.25
C GLN A 91 22.38 2.34 3.52
N LEU A 92 22.34 2.39 2.19
CA LEU A 92 23.46 2.81 1.36
C LEU A 92 23.66 4.31 1.48
N ILE A 93 24.90 4.74 1.68
CA ILE A 93 25.26 6.17 1.67
C ILE A 93 25.29 6.60 0.20
N GLN A 94 24.56 7.67 -0.15
CA GLN A 94 24.61 8.24 -1.49
C GLN A 94 25.98 8.90 -1.69
N GLY A 95 26.85 8.32 -2.53
CA GLY A 95 28.18 8.87 -2.83
C GLY A 95 29.36 7.91 -2.57
N ARG A 96 30.49 8.47 -2.12
CA ARG A 96 31.76 7.73 -1.90
C ARG A 96 31.78 7.05 -0.52
N LYS A 97 32.77 6.16 -0.31
CA LYS A 97 33.04 5.52 1.00
C LYS A 97 33.55 6.55 2.00
N GLU A 98 32.62 7.25 2.64
CA GLU A 98 32.93 8.37 3.55
C GLU A 98 33.01 7.96 5.02
N LYS A 99 32.25 6.95 5.44
CA LYS A 99 32.19 6.53 6.85
C LYS A 99 33.08 5.32 7.15
N ASP A 100 33.71 5.33 8.33
CA ASP A 100 34.45 4.18 8.87
C ASP A 100 33.46 3.22 9.58
N CYS A 101 33.67 1.91 9.46
CA CYS A 101 32.76 0.92 10.04
C CYS A 101 32.97 0.75 11.54
N VAL A 102 31.99 1.15 12.36
CA VAL A 102 32.08 1.11 13.84
C VAL A 102 32.48 -0.24 14.44
N ALA A 103 32.21 -1.35 13.75
CA ALA A 103 32.45 -2.70 14.25
C ALA A 103 33.77 -3.33 13.77
N CYS A 104 34.43 -2.76 12.76
CA CYS A 104 35.67 -3.35 12.22
C CYS A 104 36.75 -2.33 11.82
N SER A 105 36.46 -1.03 11.89
CA SER A 105 37.49 0.01 11.85
C SER A 105 37.96 0.28 13.27
N ASP A 106 39.26 0.22 13.46
CA ASP A 106 39.90 0.62 14.69
C ASP A 106 41.06 1.56 14.35
N ARG A 107 40.95 2.82 14.77
CA ARG A 107 41.98 3.83 14.52
C ARG A 107 43.17 3.66 15.45
N ALA A 108 42.99 3.05 16.62
CA ALA A 108 44.07 2.85 17.59
C ALA A 108 45.11 1.85 17.07
N THR A 109 44.66 0.83 16.34
CA THR A 109 45.51 -0.18 15.68
C THR A 109 45.88 0.16 14.24
N GLY A 110 45.49 1.34 13.74
CA GLY A 110 45.73 1.79 12.36
C GLY A 110 44.86 1.09 11.30
N GLN A 111 43.95 0.19 11.68
CA GLN A 111 43.08 -0.53 10.76
C GLN A 111 41.83 0.28 10.36
N ARG A 112 41.96 1.05 9.28
CA ARG A 112 40.83 1.81 8.73
C ARG A 112 40.04 1.01 7.69
N ARG A 113 38.79 0.66 8.02
CA ARG A 113 37.85 -0.02 7.10
C ARG A 113 36.63 0.85 6.81
N ARG A 114 36.56 1.42 5.61
CA ARG A 114 35.45 2.29 5.19
C ARG A 114 34.22 1.48 4.73
N SER A 115 33.01 1.89 5.13
CA SER A 115 31.74 1.31 4.69
C SER A 115 31.07 2.18 3.61
N ARG A 116 30.29 1.54 2.72
CA ARG A 116 29.34 2.21 1.80
C ARG A 116 27.94 2.34 2.39
N THR A 117 27.81 1.93 3.64
CA THR A 117 26.55 1.65 4.29
C THR A 117 26.60 2.20 5.71
N GLN A 118 25.45 2.65 6.19
CA GLN A 118 25.28 3.21 7.52
C GLN A 118 24.06 2.61 8.22
N CYS A 119 24.10 2.58 9.54
CA CYS A 119 22.93 2.29 10.36
C CYS A 119 21.87 3.38 10.17
N MET A 120 20.60 3.02 9.93
CA MET A 120 19.52 4.01 9.81
C MET A 120 19.13 4.68 11.12
N ARG A 121 19.53 4.10 12.27
CA ARG A 121 19.21 4.67 13.60
C ARG A 121 20.29 5.61 14.10
N CYS A 122 21.51 5.12 14.30
CA CYS A 122 22.61 5.92 14.84
C CYS A 122 23.47 6.64 13.79
N LEU A 123 23.17 6.46 12.48
CA LEU A 123 23.90 7.07 11.36
C LEU A 123 25.41 6.78 11.30
N LYS A 124 25.93 5.86 12.14
CA LYS A 124 27.32 5.41 12.13
C LYS A 124 27.56 4.47 10.94
N GLY A 125 28.77 4.52 10.36
CA GLY A 125 29.17 3.64 9.26
C GLY A 125 29.17 2.17 9.70
N LEU A 126 28.59 1.28 8.90
CA LEU A 126 28.48 -0.13 9.24
C LEU A 126 28.40 -1.00 7.98
N HIS A 127 29.26 -2.00 7.83
CA HIS A 127 29.14 -3.00 6.75
C HIS A 127 27.98 -3.97 7.00
N PHE A 128 27.39 -4.52 5.93
CA PHE A 128 26.37 -5.58 6.02
C PHE A 128 26.81 -6.78 6.88
N ALA A 129 28.05 -7.27 6.68
CA ALA A 129 28.59 -8.39 7.45
C ALA A 129 28.80 -8.07 8.93
N CYS A 130 28.99 -6.79 9.27
CA CYS A 130 29.27 -6.33 10.62
C CYS A 130 27.99 -6.03 11.42
N LEU A 131 26.80 -6.15 10.81
CA LEU A 131 25.51 -5.90 11.45
C LEU A 131 25.32 -6.71 12.74
N LYS A 132 25.73 -7.98 12.71
CA LYS A 132 25.61 -8.90 13.86
C LYS A 132 26.42 -8.44 15.08
N LYS A 133 27.48 -7.66 14.87
CA LYS A 133 28.39 -7.16 15.92
C LYS A 133 28.06 -5.73 16.34
N HIS A 134 27.06 -5.10 15.71
CA HIS A 134 26.72 -3.71 15.97
C HIS A 134 25.74 -3.60 17.13
N LEU A 135 26.19 -2.94 18.20
CA LEU A 135 25.30 -2.46 19.26
C LEU A 135 24.88 -1.03 18.90
N CYS A 136 23.60 -0.87 18.59
CA CYS A 136 23.03 0.42 18.26
C CYS A 136 22.76 1.20 19.55
N VAL A 137 23.59 2.21 19.80
CA VAL A 137 23.41 3.20 20.87
C VAL A 137 22.99 4.50 20.19
N GLU A 138 21.81 4.99 20.56
CA GLU A 138 21.35 6.34 20.20
C GLU A 138 22.05 7.30 21.16
N GLU A 139 22.86 8.21 20.61
CA GLU A 139 23.43 9.35 21.32
C GLU A 139 22.52 10.56 21.14
#